data_AF-A0A944HXD1-F1
#
_entry.id   AF-A0A944HXD1-F1
#
_cell.length_a   1.000
_cell.length_b   1.000
_cell.length_c   1.000
_cell.angle_alpha   90.00
_cell.angle_beta   90.00
_cell.angle_gamma   90.00
#
_symmetry.space_group_name_H-M   'P 1'
#
loop_
_entity.id
_entity.type
_entity.pdbx_description
1 polymer ?
#
loop_
_entity_poly.entity_id
_entity_poly.type
_entity_poly.pdbx_seq_one_letter_code
_entity_poly.pdbx_strand_id
1 'polypeptide(L)'
;MEAGLKLPGFSTFDKMASKIRTEVNASIRAGIHDRMSAAQRAGLMRLLEERDGDGTTLFNRLKKPAKGPAWSHFKNLAKRLERVDGLGDTSVWMESRWPRGRSPTSPGRRTRRTPRSCGTTHP
;
A
#
# COMPACT_ATOMS: atom_id res chain seq x y z
N MET A 1 22.70 -44.67 -2.77
CA MET A 1 23.14 -43.25 -2.81
C MET A 1 21.95 -42.40 -2.43
N GLU A 2 21.83 -42.05 -1.14
CA GLU A 2 20.82 -41.08 -0.72
C GLU A 2 21.28 -39.70 -1.15
N ALA A 3 20.60 -39.12 -2.13
CA ALA A 3 20.76 -37.73 -2.49
C ALA A 3 20.23 -36.90 -1.31
N GLY A 4 21.12 -36.59 -0.35
CA GLY A 4 20.83 -35.66 0.74
C GLY A 4 20.51 -34.30 0.13
N LEU A 5 19.23 -34.03 -0.11
CA LEU A 5 18.71 -32.73 -0.53
C LEU A 5 18.96 -31.76 0.63
N LYS A 6 20.15 -31.16 0.66
CA LYS A 6 20.46 -30.07 1.57
C LYS A 6 19.42 -28.98 1.33
N LEU A 7 18.72 -28.58 2.39
CA LEU A 7 17.81 -27.44 2.33
C LEU A 7 18.57 -26.25 1.74
N PRO A 8 17.98 -25.52 0.78
CA PRO A 8 18.61 -24.34 0.23
C PRO A 8 19.03 -23.40 1.37
N GLY A 9 20.25 -22.88 1.31
CA GLY A 9 20.68 -21.83 2.22
C GLY A 9 19.68 -20.66 2.19
N PHE A 10 19.59 -19.93 3.28
CA PHE A 10 18.64 -18.82 3.46
C PHE A 10 18.68 -17.81 2.29
N SER A 11 19.86 -17.57 1.72
CA SER A 11 20.06 -16.70 0.55
C SER A 11 19.38 -17.21 -0.73
N THR A 12 19.29 -18.53 -0.92
CA THR A 12 18.56 -19.13 -2.05
C THR A 12 17.06 -18.99 -1.86
N PHE A 13 16.56 -19.18 -0.64
CA PHE A 13 15.15 -18.97 -0.31
C PHE A 13 14.73 -17.50 -0.51
N ASP A 14 15.55 -16.55 -0.05
CA ASP A 14 15.29 -15.12 -0.23
C ASP A 14 15.24 -14.71 -1.71
N LYS A 15 16.14 -15.26 -2.55
CA LYS A 15 16.10 -15.06 -4.00
C LYS A 15 14.81 -15.59 -4.63
N MET A 16 14.35 -16.77 -4.22
CA MET A 16 13.08 -17.33 -4.71
C MET A 16 11.89 -16.49 -4.27
N ALA A 17 11.84 -16.10 -3.00
CA ALA A 17 10.79 -15.21 -2.49
C ALA A 17 10.79 -13.86 -3.21
N SER A 18 11.97 -13.29 -3.47
CA SER A 18 12.12 -12.04 -4.23
C SER A 18 11.65 -12.18 -5.68
N LYS A 19 11.93 -13.31 -6.34
CA LYS A 19 11.45 -13.59 -7.69
C LYS A 19 9.92 -13.67 -7.72
N ILE A 20 9.32 -14.45 -6.81
CA ILE A 20 7.86 -14.57 -6.70
C ILE A 20 7.22 -13.21 -6.43
N ARG A 21 7.78 -12.43 -5.49
CA ARG A 21 7.29 -11.06 -5.20
C ARG A 21 7.35 -10.17 -6.44
N THR A 22 8.39 -10.28 -7.25
CA THR A 22 8.56 -9.49 -8.46
C THR A 22 7.50 -9.85 -9.50
N GLU A 23 7.33 -11.14 -9.78
CA GLU A 23 6.37 -11.65 -10.76
C GLU A 23 4.92 -11.31 -10.37
N VAL A 24 4.57 -11.54 -9.10
CA VAL A 24 3.24 -11.22 -8.57
C VAL A 24 2.99 -9.71 -8.63
N ASN A 25 3.94 -8.88 -8.20
CA ASN A 25 3.77 -7.43 -8.25
C ASN A 25 3.68 -6.91 -9.69
N ALA A 26 4.41 -7.50 -10.64
CA ALA A 26 4.31 -7.14 -12.05
C ALA A 26 2.91 -7.47 -12.60
N SER A 27 2.40 -8.67 -12.30
CA SER A 27 1.05 -9.09 -12.70
C SER A 27 -0.04 -8.21 -12.10
N ILE A 28 0.07 -7.85 -10.81
CA ILE A 28 -0.86 -6.93 -10.16
C ILE A 28 -0.84 -5.55 -10.83
N ARG A 29 0.34 -5.00 -11.10
CA ARG A 29 0.49 -3.69 -11.77
C ARG A 29 -0.09 -3.71 -13.18
N ALA A 30 0.18 -4.77 -13.95
CA ALA A 30 -0.38 -4.94 -15.29
C ALA A 30 -1.91 -5.03 -15.24
N GLY A 31 -2.48 -5.84 -14.34
CA GLY A 31 -3.93 -5.96 -14.20
C GLY A 31 -4.61 -4.66 -13.76
N ILE A 32 -3.99 -3.88 -12.88
CA ILE A 32 -4.47 -2.53 -12.53
C ILE A 32 -4.47 -1.62 -13.77
N HIS A 33 -3.35 -1.60 -14.49
CA HIS A 33 -3.19 -0.79 -15.69
C HIS A 33 -4.24 -1.14 -16.74
N ASP A 34 -4.47 -2.43 -17.03
CA ASP A 34 -5.43 -2.93 -18.01
C ASP A 34 -6.88 -2.54 -17.72
N ARG A 35 -7.24 -2.36 -16.44
CA ARG A 35 -8.57 -1.88 -16.03
C ARG A 35 -8.74 -0.37 -16.17
N MET A 36 -7.66 0.39 -16.24
CA MET A 36 -7.72 1.84 -16.41
C MET A 36 -8.03 2.20 -17.88
N SER A 37 -8.97 3.12 -18.08
CA SER A 37 -9.20 3.72 -19.40
C SER A 37 -7.99 4.55 -19.85
N ALA A 38 -7.86 4.80 -21.16
CA ALA A 38 -6.78 5.62 -21.69
C ALA A 38 -6.76 7.03 -21.07
N ALA A 39 -7.94 7.62 -20.82
CA ALA A 39 -8.06 8.92 -20.16
C ALA A 39 -7.57 8.89 -18.70
N GLN A 40 -7.88 7.82 -17.95
CA GLN A 40 -7.40 7.65 -16.57
C GLN A 40 -5.86 7.49 -16.53
N ARG A 41 -5.29 6.70 -17.45
CA ARG A 41 -3.84 6.55 -17.58
C ARG A 41 -3.15 7.88 -17.91
N ALA A 42 -3.71 8.64 -18.85
CA ALA A 42 -3.21 9.97 -19.18
C ALA A 42 -3.32 10.94 -17.99
N GLY A 43 -4.41 10.88 -17.23
CA GLY A 43 -4.59 11.66 -16.01
C GLY A 43 -3.51 11.37 -14.95
N LEU A 44 -3.17 10.10 -14.76
CA LEU A 44 -2.08 9.71 -13.84
C LEU A 44 -0.71 10.19 -14.32
N MET A 45 -0.42 10.11 -15.62
CA MET A 45 0.84 10.60 -16.18
C MET A 45 1.00 12.12 -16.03
N ARG A 46 -0.09 12.88 -16.22
CA ARG A 46 -0.09 14.34 -16.01
C ARG A 46 0.30 14.74 -14.59
N LEU A 47 0.03 13.91 -13.58
CA LEU A 47 0.45 14.20 -12.19
C LEU A 47 1.96 14.32 -12.02
N LEU A 48 2.75 13.70 -12.91
CA LEU A 48 4.21 13.76 -12.89
C LEU A 48 4.77 14.92 -13.72
N GLU A 49 4.03 15.35 -14.74
CA GLU A 49 4.44 16.39 -15.68
C GLU A 49 4.05 17.79 -15.21
N GLU A 50 2.83 17.95 -14.69
CA GLU A 50 2.30 19.24 -14.29
C GLU A 50 2.98 19.72 -13.01
N ARG A 51 3.69 20.84 -13.14
CA ARG A 51 4.37 21.52 -12.03
C ARG A 51 3.61 22.79 -11.69
N ASP A 52 3.43 23.01 -10.41
CA ASP A 52 2.95 24.26 -9.89
C ASP A 52 4.06 25.32 -9.85
N GLY A 53 3.69 26.57 -9.54
CA GLY A 53 4.65 27.69 -9.41
C GLY A 53 5.73 27.49 -8.33
N ASP A 54 5.58 26.50 -7.44
CA ASP A 54 6.57 26.10 -6.44
C ASP A 54 7.53 25.00 -6.93
N GLY A 55 7.42 24.60 -8.20
CA GLY A 55 8.24 23.56 -8.83
C GLY A 55 7.86 22.12 -8.44
N THR A 56 6.87 21.95 -7.55
CA THR A 56 6.39 20.63 -7.13
C THR A 56 5.34 20.09 -8.09
N THR A 57 5.40 18.78 -8.34
CA THR A 57 4.38 18.09 -9.14
C THR A 57 3.11 17.85 -8.33
N LEU A 58 1.98 17.69 -9.02
CA LEU A 58 0.72 17.30 -8.38
C LEU A 58 0.84 15.97 -7.61
N PHE A 59 1.67 15.03 -8.09
CA PHE A 59 1.99 13.80 -7.38
C PHE A 59 2.63 14.03 -6.02
N ASN A 60 3.55 14.99 -5.90
CA ASN A 60 4.18 15.32 -4.62
C ASN A 60 3.15 15.88 -3.62
N ARG A 61 2.14 16.60 -4.12
CA ARG A 61 1.06 17.13 -3.29
C ARG A 61 0.10 16.05 -2.79
N LEU A 62 -0.14 15.01 -3.59
CA LEU A 62 -0.91 13.83 -3.15
C LEU A 62 -0.29 13.18 -1.91
N LYS A 63 1.04 13.12 -1.85
CA LYS A 63 1.80 12.49 -0.76
C LYS A 63 1.92 13.34 0.50
N LYS A 64 1.61 14.64 0.44
CA LYS A 64 1.75 15.52 1.62
C LYS A 64 0.84 14.99 2.75
N PRO A 65 1.33 14.82 3.97
CA PRO A 65 0.50 14.38 5.09
C PRO A 65 -0.59 15.41 5.41
N ALA A 66 -1.68 14.95 6.02
CA ALA A 66 -2.69 15.86 6.54
C ALA A 66 -2.07 16.74 7.64
N LYS A 67 -2.42 18.02 7.66
CA LYS A 67 -1.99 18.95 8.71
C LYS A 67 -2.83 18.74 9.97
N GLY A 68 -2.42 19.38 11.07
CA GLY A 68 -3.12 19.30 12.35
C GLY A 68 -4.61 19.71 12.27
N PRO A 69 -5.38 19.48 13.34
CA PRO A 69 -6.82 19.71 13.33
C PRO A 69 -7.12 21.21 13.28
N ALA A 70 -7.39 21.72 12.08
CA ALA A 70 -7.90 23.06 11.83
C ALA A 70 -8.94 23.01 10.71
N TRP A 71 -9.96 23.87 10.79
CA TRP A 71 -11.05 23.90 9.81
C TRP A 71 -10.57 24.15 8.37
N SER A 72 -9.56 25.00 8.20
CA SER A 72 -8.92 25.24 6.90
C SER A 72 -8.18 24.00 6.37
N HIS A 73 -7.53 23.24 7.25
CA HIS A 73 -6.87 21.98 6.91
C HIS A 73 -7.88 20.90 6.51
N PHE A 74 -9.02 20.83 7.17
CA PHE A 74 -10.13 19.95 6.80
C PHE A 74 -10.67 20.29 5.40
N LYS A 75 -10.98 21.56 5.12
CA LYS A 75 -11.44 21.98 3.79
C LYS A 75 -10.43 21.66 2.68
N ASN A 76 -9.14 21.85 2.96
CA ASN A 76 -8.08 21.51 2.01
C ASN A 76 -7.96 19.99 1.79
N LEU A 77 -8.19 19.18 2.83
CA LEU A 77 -8.24 17.73 2.71
C LEU A 77 -9.44 17.29 1.85
N ALA A 78 -10.63 17.85 2.06
CA ALA A 78 -11.81 17.54 1.27
C ALA A 78 -11.60 17.83 -0.23
N LYS A 79 -11.06 19.02 -0.56
CA LYS A 79 -10.69 19.37 -1.95
C LYS A 79 -9.65 18.41 -2.55
N ARG A 80 -8.76 17.86 -1.72
CA ARG A 80 -7.78 16.88 -2.18
C ARG A 80 -8.44 15.53 -2.47
N LEU A 81 -9.38 15.09 -1.63
CA LEU A 81 -10.12 13.86 -1.86
C LEU A 81 -10.92 13.92 -3.16
N GLU A 82 -11.62 15.02 -3.42
CA GLU A 82 -12.32 15.25 -4.69
C GLU A 82 -11.39 15.13 -5.92
N ARG A 83 -10.17 15.70 -5.84
CA ARG A 83 -9.16 15.55 -6.90
C ARG A 83 -8.68 14.10 -7.07
N VAL A 84 -8.56 13.35 -5.98
CA VAL A 84 -8.16 11.94 -6.02
C VAL A 84 -9.27 11.09 -6.62
N ASP A 85 -10.53 11.34 -6.25
CA ASP A 85 -11.69 10.65 -6.80
C ASP A 85 -11.83 10.92 -8.31
N GLY A 86 -11.46 12.13 -8.76
CA GLY A 86 -11.40 12.49 -10.18
C GLY A 86 -10.36 11.72 -11.01
N LEU A 87 -9.42 10.99 -10.40
CA LEU A 87 -8.46 10.15 -11.13
C LEU A 87 -9.09 8.87 -11.68
N GLY A 88 -10.19 8.42 -11.07
CA GLY A 88 -10.93 7.24 -11.46
C GLY A 88 -11.24 6.31 -10.29
N ASP A 89 -12.10 5.34 -10.56
CA ASP A 89 -12.58 4.41 -9.55
C ASP A 89 -11.49 3.40 -9.15
N THR A 90 -10.84 3.68 -8.03
CA THR A 90 -9.78 2.81 -7.50
C THR A 90 -10.34 1.46 -7.07
N SER A 91 -11.62 1.34 -6.73
CA SER A 91 -12.22 0.05 -6.38
C SER A 91 -12.25 -0.88 -7.60
N VAL A 92 -12.57 -0.35 -8.77
CA VAL A 92 -12.52 -1.08 -10.06
C VAL A 92 -11.08 -1.45 -10.40
N TRP A 93 -10.12 -0.54 -10.20
CA TRP A 93 -8.71 -0.83 -10.46
C TRP A 93 -8.18 -1.96 -9.57
N MET A 94 -8.58 -1.96 -8.30
CA MET A 94 -8.16 -2.91 -7.28
C MET A 94 -9.00 -4.19 -7.23
N GLU A 95 -10.06 -4.30 -8.04
CA GLU A 95 -10.89 -5.50 -8.11
C GLU A 95 -9.99 -6.70 -8.49
N SER A 96 -9.65 -7.49 -7.48
CA SER A 96 -8.85 -8.69 -7.66
C SER A 96 -9.77 -9.77 -8.19
N ARG A 97 -9.48 -10.29 -9.39
CA ARG A 97 -10.09 -11.55 -9.88
C ARG A 97 -9.58 -12.78 -9.14
N TRP A 98 -8.81 -12.60 -8.06
CA TRP A 98 -8.42 -13.70 -7.19
C TRP A 98 -9.63 -14.15 -6.39
N PRO A 99 -9.94 -15.46 -6.31
CA PRO A 99 -11.01 -15.92 -5.43
C PRO A 99 -10.74 -15.36 -4.02
N ARG A 100 -11.73 -14.70 -3.43
CA ARG A 100 -11.64 -14.13 -2.08
C ARG A 100 -11.52 -15.25 -1.04
N GLY A 101 -10.39 -15.92 -1.01
CA GLY A 101 -9.94 -16.77 0.09
C GLY A 101 -9.21 -15.89 1.09
N ARG A 102 -9.74 -15.84 2.31
CA ARG A 102 -9.09 -15.25 3.49
C ARG A 102 -7.57 -15.43 3.43
N SER A 103 -6.82 -14.34 3.50
CA SER A 103 -5.38 -14.38 3.74
C SER A 103 -5.11 -15.08 5.08
N PRO A 104 -4.39 -16.22 5.12
CA PRO A 104 -4.05 -16.92 6.37
C PRO A 104 -2.93 -16.23 7.16
N THR A 105 -2.36 -15.15 6.65
CA THR A 105 -1.04 -14.64 7.06
C THR A 105 -1.04 -13.20 7.55
N SER A 106 -2.15 -12.71 8.11
CA SER A 106 -2.08 -11.56 9.00
C SER A 106 -1.96 -12.08 10.43
N PRO A 107 -0.76 -12.29 10.99
CA PRO A 107 -0.64 -12.52 12.42
C PRO A 107 -1.15 -11.24 13.07
N GLY A 108 -2.35 -11.32 13.65
CA GLY A 108 -2.89 -10.23 14.44
C GLY A 108 -1.80 -9.75 15.39
N ARG A 109 -1.54 -8.43 15.41
CA ARG A 109 -0.64 -7.81 16.38
C ARG A 109 -1.00 -8.38 17.75
N ARG A 110 -0.15 -9.25 18.30
CA ARG A 110 -0.23 -9.60 19.71
C ARG A 110 0.01 -8.31 20.46
N THR A 111 -1.06 -7.67 20.92
CA THR A 111 -0.98 -6.67 21.98
C THR A 111 -0.28 -7.37 23.14
N ARG A 112 0.94 -6.91 23.49
CA ARG A 112 1.59 -7.31 24.74
C ARG A 112 0.58 -7.06 25.85
N ARG A 113 0.10 -8.11 26.51
CA ARG A 113 -0.59 -7.96 27.79
C ARG A 113 0.43 -7.36 28.74
N THR A 114 0.18 -6.13 29.19
CA THR A 114 0.88 -5.56 30.33
C THR A 114 0.61 -6.45 31.54
N PRO A 115 1.65 -6.86 32.31
CA PRO A 115 1.41 -7.51 33.58
C PRO A 115 0.62 -6.54 34.48
N ARG A 116 -0.50 -7.00 35.04
CA ARG A 116 -1.15 -6.29 36.14
C ARG A 116 -0.15 -6.24 37.28
N SER A 117 0.21 -5.04 37.73
CA SER A 117 0.99 -4.86 38.96
C SER A 117 0.22 -5.52 40.10
N CYS A 118 0.83 -6.52 40.74
CA CYS A 118 0.37 -7.02 42.03
C CYS A 118 0.38 -5.83 42.99
N GLY A 119 -0.80 -5.47 43.52
CA GLY A 119 -0.91 -4.46 44.55
C GLY A 119 -0.16 -4.92 45.79
N THR A 120 0.80 -4.11 46.22
CA THR A 120 1.46 -4.27 47.52
C THR A 120 0.48 -3.80 48.58
N THR A 121 -0.07 -4.73 49.36
CA THR A 121 -0.70 -4.43 50.63
C THR A 121 0.43 -4.07 51.60
N HIS A 122 0.43 -2.84 52.13
CA HIS A 122 1.22 -2.52 53.32
C HIS A 122 0.26 -2.38 54.52
N PRO A 123 0.71 -2.81 55.72
CA PRO A 123 -0.09 -2.86 56.94
C PRO A 123 -0.43 -1.49 57.52
#